data_AF-A0A6L9YWW9-F1
#
_entry.id   AF-A0A6L9YWW9-F1
#
_cell.length_a   1.000
_cell.length_b   1.000
_cell.length_c   1.000
_cell.angle_alpha   90.00
_cell.angle_beta   90.00
_cell.angle_gamma   90.00
#
_symmetry.space_group_name_H-M   'P 1'
#
loop_
_entity.id
_entity.type
_entity.pdbx_description
1 polymer ?
#
loop_
_entity_poly.entity_id
_entity_poly.type
_entity_poly.pdbx_seq_one_letter_code
_entity_poly.pdbx_strand_id
1 'polypeptide(L)'
;MTTPQTRGGNVGFPQNTISPQSRGEIERSELLDRLSSCSAGIFRKVVFYLEPPAGTLSSEMSSQAIRAAELLDWAEHPDGCGIGQLYDAYLRGTGKRKS
;
A
#
# COMPACT_ATOMS: atom_id res chain seq x y z
N MET A 1 14.01 5.32 -55.09
CA MET A 1 14.45 4.97 -53.72
C MET A 1 15.26 6.12 -53.18
N THR A 2 14.80 6.81 -52.13
CA THR A 2 15.57 7.48 -51.04
C THR A 2 14.55 8.28 -50.21
N THR A 3 14.42 7.93 -48.94
CA THR A 3 13.49 8.50 -47.95
C THR A 3 14.02 9.81 -47.36
N PRO A 4 13.17 10.82 -47.09
CA PRO A 4 13.56 11.92 -46.22
C PRO A 4 13.26 11.64 -44.74
N GLN A 5 14.24 12.11 -43.96
CA GLN A 5 14.37 12.33 -42.52
C GLN A 5 13.15 12.95 -41.81
N THR A 6 12.90 12.57 -40.55
CA THR A 6 12.22 13.31 -39.46
C THR A 6 12.15 12.35 -38.26
N ARG A 7 12.31 12.66 -36.97
CA ARG A 7 12.77 13.76 -36.13
C ARG A 7 12.58 13.21 -34.71
N GLY A 8 13.42 13.64 -33.78
CA GLY A 8 13.49 13.10 -32.42
C GLY A 8 12.17 13.10 -31.64
N GLY A 9 12.13 12.18 -30.68
CA GLY A 9 11.10 12.04 -29.68
C GLY A 9 11.58 11.10 -28.59
N ASN A 10 12.72 11.41 -27.97
CA ASN A 10 13.15 10.77 -26.74
C ASN A 10 12.15 11.23 -25.66
N VAL A 11 11.07 10.47 -25.48
CA VAL A 11 10.14 10.63 -24.35
C VAL A 11 10.90 10.25 -23.09
N GLY A 12 11.64 11.23 -22.57
CA GLY A 12 12.09 11.24 -21.19
C GLY A 12 10.84 11.31 -20.33
N PHE A 13 10.39 10.16 -19.87
CA PHE A 13 9.51 10.10 -18.71
C PHE A 13 10.23 10.81 -17.56
N PRO A 14 9.62 11.82 -16.91
CA PRO A 14 10.21 12.38 -15.71
C PRO A 14 10.33 11.23 -14.71
N GLN A 15 11.57 10.89 -14.36
CA GLN A 15 11.88 10.08 -13.19
C GLN A 15 11.18 10.73 -12.01
N ASN A 16 10.10 10.08 -11.58
CA ASN A 16 9.31 10.49 -10.45
C ASN A 16 10.27 10.70 -9.28
N THR A 17 10.34 11.94 -8.83
CA THR A 17 11.29 12.44 -7.84
C THR A 17 11.11 11.64 -6.55
N ILE A 18 11.92 10.60 -6.35
CA ILE A 18 11.99 9.87 -5.09
C ILE A 18 12.59 10.85 -4.09
N SER A 19 11.71 11.55 -3.39
CA SER A 19 12.09 12.42 -2.28
C SER A 19 12.61 11.53 -1.15
N PRO A 20 13.84 11.71 -0.68
CA PRO A 20 14.36 10.95 0.44
C PRO A 20 13.85 11.61 1.72
N GLN A 21 12.67 11.23 2.22
CA GLN A 21 12.20 11.73 3.51
C GLN A 21 11.82 10.59 4.47
N SER A 22 12.55 10.61 5.59
CA SER A 22 12.25 9.97 6.87
C SER A 22 12.50 8.47 7.01
N ARG A 23 13.73 8.14 7.44
CA ARG A 23 14.06 6.94 8.19
C ARG A 23 13.11 6.80 9.40
N GLY A 24 12.00 6.08 9.23
CA GLY A 24 11.09 5.74 10.32
C GLY A 24 9.60 5.77 9.99
N GLU A 25 9.22 6.42 8.90
CA GLU A 25 7.83 6.44 8.43
C GLU A 25 7.71 5.44 7.29
N ILE A 26 6.87 4.41 7.45
CA ILE A 26 6.65 3.49 6.35
C ILE A 26 5.86 4.17 5.27
N GLU A 27 6.43 4.17 4.07
CA GLU A 27 5.75 4.70 2.91
C GLU A 27 4.50 3.87 2.63
N ARG A 28 3.40 4.58 2.36
CA ARG A 28 2.11 4.03 1.94
C ARG A 28 2.25 2.93 0.88
N SER A 29 3.11 3.16 -0.11
CA SER A 29 3.38 2.22 -1.20
C SER A 29 3.97 0.90 -0.70
N GLU A 30 4.89 0.95 0.26
CA GLU A 30 5.49 -0.23 0.87
C GLU A 30 4.46 -1.00 1.70
N LEU A 31 3.64 -0.31 2.49
CA LEU A 31 2.60 -0.95 3.28
C LEU A 31 1.52 -1.60 2.41
N LEU A 32 1.15 -0.96 1.30
CA LEU A 32 0.23 -1.52 0.32
C LEU A 32 0.80 -2.81 -0.30
N ASP A 33 2.06 -2.80 -0.72
CA ASP A 33 2.72 -3.98 -1.28
C ASP A 33 2.75 -5.12 -0.26
N ARG A 34 3.15 -4.82 0.99
CA ARG A 34 3.16 -5.78 2.11
C ARG A 34 1.79 -6.38 2.40
N LEU A 35 0.74 -5.55 2.43
CA LEU A 35 -0.63 -6.00 2.70
C LEU A 35 -1.23 -6.77 1.52
N SER A 36 -0.95 -6.36 0.28
CA SER A 36 -1.44 -7.04 -0.92
C SER A 36 -0.76 -8.40 -1.14
N SER A 37 0.52 -8.52 -0.76
CA SER A 37 1.34 -9.73 -0.94
C SER A 37 1.38 -10.65 0.29
N CYS A 38 0.87 -10.22 1.44
CA CYS A 38 0.83 -11.10 2.62
C CYS A 38 -0.13 -12.28 2.44
N SER A 39 -0.02 -13.30 3.28
CA SER A 39 -1.00 -14.38 3.24
C SER A 39 -2.35 -13.90 3.78
N ALA A 40 -3.44 -14.46 3.23
CA ALA A 40 -4.80 -14.11 3.64
C ALA A 40 -5.03 -14.23 5.16
N GLY A 41 -4.33 -15.15 5.82
CA GLY A 41 -4.37 -15.30 7.28
C GLY A 41 -3.74 -14.12 8.03
N ILE A 42 -2.66 -13.54 7.51
CA ILE A 42 -2.05 -12.32 8.05
C ILE A 42 -2.99 -11.15 7.81
N PHE A 43 -3.49 -10.98 6.59
CA PHE A 43 -4.42 -9.91 6.26
C PHE A 43 -5.65 -9.93 7.18
N ARG A 44 -6.27 -11.09 7.38
CA ARG A 44 -7.39 -11.26 8.32
C ARG A 44 -7.03 -10.87 9.75
N LYS A 45 -5.83 -11.21 10.23
CA LYS A 45 -5.36 -10.77 11.56
C LYS A 45 -5.21 -9.25 11.63
N VAL A 46 -4.70 -8.61 10.58
CA VAL A 46 -4.58 -7.14 10.53
C VAL A 46 -5.94 -6.49 10.62
N VAL A 47 -6.90 -6.94 9.79
CA VAL A 47 -8.28 -6.45 9.83
C VAL A 47 -8.91 -6.68 11.20
N PHE A 48 -8.66 -7.85 11.81
CA PHE A 48 -9.14 -8.17 13.15
C PHE A 48 -8.52 -7.27 14.25
N TYR A 49 -7.26 -6.87 14.14
CA TYR A 49 -6.63 -6.00 15.13
C TYR A 49 -7.06 -4.54 15.02
N LEU A 50 -7.44 -4.10 13.82
CA LEU A 50 -7.82 -2.71 13.55
C LEU A 50 -9.33 -2.47 13.63
N GLU A 51 -10.13 -3.54 13.51
CA GLU A 51 -11.59 -3.52 13.54
C GLU A 51 -12.18 -2.34 12.74
N PRO A 52 -11.85 -2.21 11.43
CA PRO A 52 -12.36 -1.11 10.63
C PRO A 52 -13.90 -1.15 10.57
N PRO A 53 -14.58 0.01 10.46
CA PRO A 53 -16.02 0.07 10.36
C PRO A 53 -16.62 -0.84 9.28
N ALA A 54 -17.85 -1.30 9.51
CA ALA A 54 -18.56 -2.09 8.51
C ALA A 54 -18.74 -1.27 7.22
N GLY A 55 -18.39 -1.87 6.08
CA GLY A 55 -18.41 -1.20 4.78
C GLY A 55 -17.10 -0.51 4.39
N THR A 56 -16.09 -0.45 5.28
CA THR A 56 -14.75 0.04 4.92
C THR A 56 -14.05 -0.86 3.90
N LEU A 57 -14.21 -2.17 4.06
CA LEU A 57 -13.60 -3.16 3.16
C LEU A 57 -14.66 -3.76 2.25
N SER A 58 -14.29 -3.92 0.99
CA SER A 58 -15.02 -4.73 0.04
C SER A 58 -15.18 -6.17 0.53
N SER A 59 -16.18 -6.85 -0.05
CA SER A 59 -16.51 -8.25 0.24
C SER A 59 -15.28 -9.17 0.22
N GLU A 60 -15.30 -10.25 1.01
CA GLU A 60 -14.22 -11.24 1.04
C GLU A 60 -13.93 -11.90 -0.31
N MET A 61 -14.85 -11.82 -1.27
CA MET A 61 -14.63 -12.28 -2.65
C MET A 61 -13.78 -11.34 -3.50
N SER A 62 -13.55 -10.11 -3.04
CA SER A 62 -12.70 -9.13 -3.72
C SER A 62 -11.22 -9.48 -3.52
N SER A 63 -10.39 -9.08 -4.49
CA SER A 63 -8.96 -9.33 -4.40
C SER A 63 -8.36 -8.67 -3.16
N GLN A 64 -7.39 -9.34 -2.54
CA GLN A 64 -6.69 -8.80 -1.37
C GLN A 64 -6.01 -7.46 -1.66
N ALA A 65 -5.52 -7.25 -2.89
CA ALA A 65 -4.93 -5.98 -3.30
C ALA A 65 -5.94 -4.81 -3.23
N ILE A 66 -7.18 -5.03 -3.66
CA ILE A 66 -8.25 -4.02 -3.54
C ILE A 66 -8.54 -3.75 -2.07
N ARG A 67 -8.73 -4.80 -1.27
CA ARG A 67 -9.03 -4.67 0.17
C ARG A 67 -7.87 -4.02 0.94
N ALA A 68 -6.64 -4.27 0.54
CA ALA A 68 -5.46 -3.63 1.10
C ALA A 68 -5.43 -2.13 0.79
N ALA A 69 -5.78 -1.73 -0.44
CA ALA A 69 -5.90 -0.33 -0.81
C ALA A 69 -6.99 0.39 -0.01
N GLU A 70 -8.17 -0.23 0.16
CA GLU A 70 -9.28 0.30 0.95
C GLU A 70 -8.93 0.43 2.45
N LEU A 71 -8.27 -0.59 3.01
CA LEU A 71 -7.81 -0.55 4.40
C LEU A 71 -6.83 0.59 4.64
N LEU A 72 -5.97 0.84 3.65
CA LEU A 72 -4.95 1.86 3.72
C LEU A 72 -5.55 3.26 3.53
N ASP A 73 -6.49 3.42 2.60
CA ASP A 73 -7.26 4.64 2.41
C ASP A 73 -8.05 5.02 3.69
N TRP A 74 -8.70 4.04 4.33
CA TRP A 74 -9.31 4.25 5.63
C TRP A 74 -8.31 4.64 6.71
N ALA A 75 -7.14 3.99 6.75
CA ALA A 75 -6.12 4.33 7.74
C ALA A 75 -5.54 5.74 7.54
N GLU A 76 -5.54 6.29 6.33
CA GLU A 76 -5.13 7.67 6.04
C GLU A 76 -6.21 8.71 6.31
N HIS A 77 -7.48 8.29 6.36
CA HIS A 77 -8.59 9.18 6.66
C HIS A 77 -8.43 9.79 8.06
N PRO A 78 -8.86 11.05 8.31
CA PRO A 78 -8.81 11.66 9.63
C PRO A 78 -9.58 10.88 10.72
N ASP A 79 -10.59 10.11 10.34
CA ASP A 79 -11.36 9.22 11.22
C ASP A 79 -10.80 7.77 11.26
N GLY A 80 -9.66 7.56 10.62
CA GLY A 80 -8.94 6.29 10.53
C GLY A 80 -8.01 6.03 11.71
N CYS A 81 -7.34 4.88 11.67
CA CYS A 81 -6.36 4.50 12.70
C CYS A 81 -4.95 5.10 12.49
N GLY A 82 -4.67 5.65 11.31
CA GLY A 82 -3.33 6.08 10.91
C GLY A 82 -2.47 4.96 10.31
N ILE A 83 -1.62 5.32 9.35
CA ILE A 83 -0.66 4.41 8.70
C ILE A 83 0.25 3.68 9.71
N GLY A 84 0.65 4.37 10.79
CA GLY A 84 1.48 3.79 11.85
C GLY A 84 0.79 2.62 12.55
N GLN A 85 -0.48 2.77 12.95
CA GLN A 85 -1.23 1.67 13.59
C GLN A 85 -1.48 0.51 12.63
N LEU A 86 -1.77 0.80 11.36
CA LEU A 86 -1.93 -0.23 10.33
C LEU A 86 -0.63 -1.04 10.17
N TYR A 87 0.53 -0.38 10.20
CA TYR A 87 1.80 -1.08 10.15
C TYR A 87 2.10 -1.88 11.42
N ASP A 88 1.82 -1.35 12.60
CA ASP A 88 1.97 -2.11 13.86
C ASP A 88 1.07 -3.34 13.90
N ALA A 89 -0.17 -3.24 13.40
CA ALA A 89 -1.09 -4.36 13.25
C ALA A 89 -0.55 -5.41 12.26
N TYR A 90 0.05 -4.98 11.15
CA TYR A 90 0.75 -5.86 10.22
C TYR A 90 1.91 -6.60 10.88
N LEU A 91 2.78 -5.89 11.59
CA LEU A 91 3.89 -6.51 12.33
C LEU A 91 3.39 -7.53 13.35
N ARG A 92 2.34 -7.19 14.12
CA ARG A 92 1.69 -8.11 15.07
C ARG A 92 1.12 -9.34 14.36
N GLY A 93 0.47 -9.15 13.21
CA GLY A 93 -0.07 -10.23 12.38
C GLY A 93 1.01 -11.21 11.92
N THR A 94 2.15 -10.68 11.44
CA THR A 94 3.31 -11.48 10.98
C THR A 94 4.07 -12.18 12.09
N GLY A 95 3.82 -11.85 13.36
CA GLY A 95 4.55 -12.41 14.49
C GLY A 95 5.98 -11.88 14.64
N LYS A 96 6.39 -10.88 13.84
CA LYS A 96 7.65 -10.17 14.03
C LYS A 96 7.52 -9.28 15.27
N ARG A 97 7.85 -9.82 16.45
CA ARG A 97 8.05 -8.98 17.64
C ARG A 97 9.31 -8.14 17.43
N LYS A 98 9.23 -6.83 17.68
CA LYS A 98 10.41 -5.99 17.91
C LYS A 98 11.24 -6.67 19.00
N SER A 99 12.40 -7.19 18.64
CA SER A 99 13.42 -7.63 19.59
C SER A 99 14.30 -6.46 20.01
#